data_AF-V7FBP0-F1
#
_entry.id   AF-V7FBP0-F1
#
_cell.length_a   1.000
_cell.length_b   1.000
_cell.length_c   1.000
_cell.angle_alpha   90.00
_cell.angle_beta   90.00
_cell.angle_gamma   90.00
#
_symmetry.space_group_name_H-M   'P 1'
#
loop_
_entity.id
_entity.type
_entity.pdbx_description
1 polymer ?
#
loop_
_entity_poly.entity_id
_entity_poly.type
_entity_poly.pdbx_seq_one_letter_code
_entity_poly.pdbx_strand_id
1 'polypeptide(L)' 'MSAAEAAFKPIKKPAAPVREPSAAPNVRELVSIRIDRAVLDHFQEDGPGWQDRINDTLRRAISKEPTNADDKRSDDY' A
#
# COMPACT_ATOMS: atom_id res chain seq x y z
N MET A 1 49.26 22.25 18.83
CA MET A 1 48.40 22.52 17.65
C MET A 1 48.86 21.58 16.53
N SER A 2 48.04 20.60 16.16
CA SER A 2 48.06 19.95 14.84
C SER A 2 46.88 19.00 14.68
N ALA A 3 46.52 18.81 13.42
CA ALA A 3 45.20 18.52 12.90
C ALA A 3 44.73 17.06 13.03
N ALA A 4 43.45 16.90 13.37
CA ALA A 4 42.60 15.77 13.01
C ALA A 4 41.24 16.41 12.61
N GLU A 5 41.06 16.73 11.32
CA GLU A 5 40.21 15.93 10.43
C GLU A 5 38.75 15.90 10.94
N ALA A 6 37.90 16.79 10.43
CA ALA A 6 37.20 16.65 9.15
C ALA A 6 35.76 16.14 9.35
N ALA A 7 34.82 17.06 9.18
CA ALA A 7 33.54 16.84 8.50
C ALA A 7 32.55 15.80 9.09
N PHE A 8 31.85 16.17 10.16
CA PHE A 8 30.47 15.68 10.35
C PHE A 8 29.50 16.59 9.58
N LYS A 9 29.37 16.33 8.28
CA LYS A 9 28.27 16.84 7.44
C LYS A 9 27.18 15.76 7.38
N PRO A 10 25.89 16.12 7.44
CA PRO A 10 24.79 15.16 7.58
C PRO A 10 24.76 14.20 6.38
N ILE A 11 24.78 12.89 6.66
CA ILE A 11 24.71 11.83 5.65
C ILE A 11 23.31 11.85 5.05
N LYS A 12 23.16 12.51 3.89
CA LYS A 12 22.10 12.22 2.92
C LYS A 12 22.25 10.74 2.54
N LYS A 13 21.31 9.90 2.96
CA LYS A 13 21.22 8.52 2.47
C LYS A 13 20.62 8.54 1.04
N PRO A 14 21.13 7.68 0.15
CA PRO A 14 21.04 7.82 -1.30
C PRO A 14 19.63 7.58 -1.84
N ALA A 15 19.35 8.17 -3.01
CA ALA A 15 18.15 7.92 -3.79
C ALA A 15 17.92 6.41 -3.94
N ALA A 16 16.74 5.95 -3.53
CA ALA A 16 16.33 4.56 -3.70
C ALA A 16 16.46 4.17 -5.18
N PRO A 17 16.96 2.96 -5.49
CA PRO A 17 17.09 2.52 -6.87
C PRO A 17 15.73 2.59 -7.54
N VAL A 18 15.66 3.27 -8.69
CA VAL A 18 14.51 3.25 -9.59
C VAL A 18 14.35 1.80 -10.01
N ARG A 19 13.46 1.09 -9.31
CA ARG A 19 13.04 -0.25 -9.69
C ARG A 19 12.27 -0.08 -11.00
N GLU A 20 12.84 -0.59 -12.08
CA GLU A 20 12.16 -0.75 -13.36
C GLU A 20 10.80 -1.43 -13.09
N PRO A 21 9.69 -0.89 -13.60
CA PRO A 21 8.39 -1.51 -13.41
C PRO A 21 8.36 -2.76 -14.30
N SER A 22 8.87 -3.88 -13.76
CA SER A 22 8.41 -5.18 -14.19
C SER A 22 6.89 -5.10 -14.13
N ALA A 23 6.24 -5.21 -15.28
CA ALA A 23 4.81 -5.43 -15.40
C ALA A 23 4.48 -6.79 -14.76
N ALA A 24 4.58 -6.84 -13.45
CA ALA A 24 4.27 -8.00 -12.64
C ALA A 24 2.74 -8.12 -12.60
N PRO A 25 2.17 -9.34 -12.66
CA PRO A 25 0.73 -9.59 -12.71
C PRO A 25 -0.03 -9.24 -11.42
N ASN A 26 0.46 -8.28 -10.63
CA ASN A 26 -0.13 -7.75 -9.41
C ASN A 26 0.11 -6.24 -9.31
N VAL A 27 -0.14 -5.52 -10.41
CA VAL A 27 0.01 -4.06 -10.44
C VAL A 27 -0.94 -3.46 -9.41
N ARG A 28 -0.37 -2.89 -8.35
CA ARG A 28 -1.11 -2.09 -7.37
C ARG A 28 -1.30 -0.70 -7.98
N GLU A 29 -2.54 -0.32 -8.21
CA GLU A 29 -2.84 1.02 -8.67
C GLU A 29 -2.89 1.97 -7.47
N LEU A 30 -2.19 3.09 -7.57
CA LEU A 30 -2.27 4.15 -6.57
C LEU A 30 -3.56 4.93 -6.80
N VAL A 31 -4.57 4.62 -5.99
CA VAL A 31 -5.86 5.31 -6.02
C VAL A 31 -6.04 6.20 -4.79
N SER A 32 -6.70 7.34 -4.98
CA SER A 32 -7.08 8.23 -3.88
C SER A 32 -8.45 7.82 -3.34
N ILE A 33 -8.47 6.98 -2.30
CA ILE A 33 -9.69 6.58 -1.59
C ILE A 33 -9.85 7.34 -0.28
N ARG A 34 -11.10 7.61 0.12
CA ARG A 34 -11.41 8.20 1.42
C ARG A 34 -11.53 7.08 2.45
N ILE A 35 -10.68 7.11 3.48
CA ILE A 35 -10.71 6.17 4.61
C ILE A 35 -11.03 6.97 5.87
N ASP A 36 -11.87 6.40 6.73
CA ASP A 36 -12.18 6.97 8.03
C ASP A 36 -10.93 7.08 8.93
N ARG A 37 -10.90 8.10 9.79
CA ARG A 37 -9.73 8.35 10.64
C ARG A 37 -9.52 7.24 11.66
N ALA A 38 -10.57 6.68 12.25
CA ALA A 38 -10.45 5.61 13.24
C ALA A 38 -9.90 4.33 12.61
N VAL A 39 -10.32 4.04 11.37
CA VAL A 39 -9.79 2.91 10.60
C VAL A 39 -8.33 3.13 10.26
N LEU A 40 -7.97 4.32 9.78
CA LEU A 40 -6.58 4.65 9.46
C LEU A 40 -5.67 4.54 10.69
N ASP A 41 -6.11 5.06 11.83
CA ASP A 41 -5.37 5.01 13.10
C ASP A 41 -5.11 3.57 13.52
N HIS A 42 -6.15 2.73 13.54
CA HIS A 42 -6.04 1.30 13.85
C HIS A 42 -4.97 0.59 13.00
N PHE A 43 -4.96 0.82 11.68
CA PHE A 43 -3.97 0.20 10.80
C PHE A 43 -2.57 0.81 10.95
N GLN A 44 -2.46 2.10 11.29
CA GLN A 44 -1.18 2.79 11.49
C GLN A 44 -0.49 2.43 12.81
N GLU A 45 -1.23 2.20 13.89
CA GLU A 45 -0.70 1.76 15.20
C GLU A 45 0.10 0.46 15.11
N ASP A 46 -0.31 -0.39 14.18
CA ASP A 46 0.27 -1.69 13.87
C ASP A 46 1.65 -1.63 13.17
N GLY A 47 2.09 -0.44 12.77
CA GLY A 47 3.43 -0.16 12.28
C GLY A 47 3.58 -0.13 10.74
N PRO A 48 4.82 -0.24 10.21
CA PRO A 48 5.09 -0.13 8.78
C PRO A 48 4.36 -1.22 7.99
N GLY A 49 3.84 -0.86 6.81
CA GLY A 49 3.03 -1.77 5.98
C GLY A 49 1.52 -1.70 6.22
N TRP A 50 1.04 -0.68 6.95
CA TRP A 50 -0.41 -0.48 7.21
C TRP A 50 -1.27 -0.45 5.93
N GLN A 51 -0.75 0.10 4.82
CA GLN A 51 -1.47 0.10 3.53
C GLN A 51 -1.64 -1.31 2.95
N ASP A 52 -0.62 -2.17 3.07
CA ASP A 52 -0.70 -3.57 2.65
C ASP A 52 -1.77 -4.33 3.46
N ARG A 53 -1.88 -4.04 4.76
CA ARG A 53 -2.90 -4.66 5.63
C ARG A 53 -4.32 -4.23 5.28
N ILE A 54 -4.50 -2.94 4.96
CA ILE A 54 -5.79 -2.44 4.44
C ILE A 54 -6.14 -3.17 3.15
N ASN A 55 -5.18 -3.28 2.22
CA ASN A 55 -5.40 -3.98 0.94
C ASN A 55 -5.75 -5.46 1.15
N ASP A 56 -5.05 -6.17 2.05
CA ASP A 56 -5.35 -7.57 2.38
C ASP A 56 -6.75 -7.73 2.98
N THR A 57 -7.17 -6.80 3.84
CA THR A 57 -8.52 -6.76 4.42
C THR A 57 -9.59 -6.57 3.34
N LEU A 58 -9.38 -5.62 2.42
CA LEU A 58 -10.28 -5.41 1.28
C LEU A 58 -10.34 -6.65 0.37
N ARG A 59 -9.21 -7.29 0.10
CA ARG A 59 -9.15 -8.53 -0.70
C ARG A 59 -9.90 -9.68 -0.04
N ARG A 60 -9.81 -9.83 1.29
CA ARG A 60 -10.57 -10.82 2.06
C ARG A 60 -12.07 -10.53 2.03
N ALA A 61 -12.47 -9.26 2.13
CA ALA A 61 -13.87 -8.85 2.03
C ALA A 61 -14.46 -9.23 0.66
N ILE A 62 -13.76 -8.93 -0.44
CA ILE A 62 -14.18 -9.30 -1.80
C ILE A 62 -14.23 -10.83 -1.96
N SER A 63 -13.24 -11.56 -1.42
CA SER A 63 -13.22 -13.02 -1.47
C SER A 63 -14.36 -13.67 -0.68
N LYS A 64 -14.88 -12.98 0.34
CA LYS A 64 -15.99 -13.44 1.18
C LYS A 64 -17.36 -13.21 0.52
N GLU A 65 -17.45 -12.31 -0.45
CA GLU A 65 -18.68 -12.05 -1.21
C GLU A 65 -18.48 -12.21 -2.72
N PRO A 66 -18.45 -13.45 -3.24
CA PRO A 66 -18.70 -13.70 -4.66
C PRO A 66 -20.22 -13.90 -4.89
N THR A 67 -21.08 -12.96 -4.50
CA THR A 67 -22.54 -13.17 -4.62
C THR A 67 -23.32 -11.92 -5.02
N ASN A 68 -22.95 -11.25 -6.13
CA ASN A 68 -23.84 -10.24 -6.73
C ASN A 68 -23.87 -10.28 -8.28
N ALA A 69 -23.30 -11.31 -8.92
CA ALA A 69 -23.18 -11.38 -10.38
C ALA A 69 -24.04 -12.47 -11.05
N ASP A 70 -24.65 -13.40 -10.31
CA ASP A 70 -25.53 -14.44 -10.88
C ASP A 70 -27.03 -14.12 -10.77
N ASP A 71 -27.42 -13.05 -10.06
CA ASP A 71 -28.84 -12.71 -9.78
C ASP A 71 -29.44 -11.66 -10.74
N LYS A 72 -28.99 -11.60 -12.01
CA LYS A 72 -29.58 -10.63 -12.96
C LYS A 72 -29.57 -11.03 -14.43
N ARG A 73 -29.36 -12.30 -14.77
CA ARG A 73 -29.37 -12.78 -16.18
C ARG A 73 -30.34 -13.94 -16.45
N SER A 74 -31.40 -14.05 -15.65
CA SER A 74 -32.44 -15.07 -15.82
C SER A 74 -33.88 -14.54 -15.63
N ASP A 75 -34.08 -13.23 -15.76
CA ASP A 75 -35.40 -12.60 -15.86
C ASP A 75 -35.47 -11.79 -17.17
N ASP A 76 -35.20 -12.45 -18.29
CA ASP A 76 -35.73 -12.02 -19.59
C ASP A 76 -36.44 -13.23 -20.20
N TYR A 77 -37.67 -12.96 -20.61
CA TYR A 77 -38.84 -13.83 -20.76
C TYR A 77 -38.88 -14.55 -22.11
#